data_AF-A0A1M3BUL5-F1
#
_entry.id   AF-A0A1M3BUL5-F1
#
_cell.length_a   1.000
_cell.length_b   1.000
_cell.length_c   1.000
_cell.angle_alpha   90.00
_cell.angle_beta   90.00
_cell.angle_gamma   90.00
#
_symmetry.space_group_name_H-M   'P 1'
#
loop_
_entity.id
_entity.type
_entity.pdbx_description
1 polymer ?
#
loop_
_entity_poly.entity_id
_entity_poly.type
_entity_poly.pdbx_seq_one_letter_code
_entity_poly.pdbx_strand_id
1 'polypeptide(L)'
;MRTIQGINDEIRKNQDSIDAETRAAQTERDKADTYRINADVAQAQAHADAAIKHEQKALQLQSTIAQLMNEQQQLQSQLANLDQQKNQVVIDKDAELSQIDSQIDKIRGGA
;
A
#
# COMPACT_ATOMS: atom_id res chain seq x y z
N MET A 1 -4.94 -12.83 4.91
CA MET A 1 -3.67 -12.08 4.79
C MET A 1 -3.69 -11.37 3.44
N ARG A 2 -3.51 -10.05 3.38
CA ARG A 2 -3.48 -9.33 2.10
C ARG A 2 -2.17 -9.63 1.37
N THR A 3 -2.21 -9.65 0.04
CA THR A 3 -1.00 -9.75 -0.80
C THR A 3 -0.50 -8.35 -1.14
N ILE A 4 0.80 -8.21 -1.47
CA ILE A 4 1.36 -6.94 -1.96
C ILE A 4 0.59 -6.44 -3.20
N GLN A 5 0.20 -7.35 -4.09
CA GLN A 5 -0.61 -7.01 -5.26
C GLN A 5 -1.99 -6.49 -4.86
N GLY A 6 -2.68 -7.15 -3.92
CA GLY A 6 -3.97 -6.69 -3.42
C GLY A 6 -3.89 -5.31 -2.75
N ILE A 7 -2.80 -5.04 -2.02
CA ILE A 7 -2.55 -3.71 -1.44
C ILE A 7 -2.34 -2.66 -2.55
N ASN A 8 -1.57 -2.97 -3.59
CA ASN A 8 -1.38 -2.06 -4.73
C ASN A 8 -2.69 -1.74 -5.46
N ASP A 9 -3.57 -2.73 -5.62
CA ASP A 9 -4.87 -2.54 -6.26
C ASP A 9 -5.80 -1.68 -5.39
N GLU A 10 -5.80 -1.87 -4.05
CA GLU A 10 -6.53 -1.00 -3.11
C GLU A 10 -5.99 0.44 -3.12
N ILE A 11 -4.66 0.63 -3.11
CA ILE A 11 -4.04 1.96 -3.21
C ILE A 11 -4.50 2.67 -4.48
N ARG A 12 -4.44 2.00 -5.63
CA ARG A 12 -4.88 2.57 -6.92
C ARG A 12 -6.34 2.98 -6.89
N LYS A 13 -7.22 2.10 -6.40
CA LYS A 13 -8.65 2.38 -6.29
C LYS A 13 -8.93 3.58 -5.36
N ASN A 14 -8.20 3.69 -4.25
CA ASN A 14 -8.34 4.81 -3.34
C ASN A 14 -7.80 6.10 -3.96
N GLN A 15 -6.73 6.03 -4.77
CA GLN A 15 -6.21 7.17 -5.55
C GLN A 15 -7.26 7.69 -6.53
N ASP A 16 -7.88 6.79 -7.32
CA ASP A 16 -8.95 7.15 -8.25
C ASP A 16 -10.16 7.78 -7.52
N SER A 17 -10.43 7.29 -6.31
CA SER A 17 -11.50 7.83 -5.46
C SER A 17 -11.16 9.21 -4.91
N ILE A 18 -9.91 9.48 -4.53
CA ILE A 18 -9.43 10.82 -4.13
C ILE A 18 -9.60 11.80 -5.29
N ASP A 19 -9.24 11.41 -6.51
CA ASP A 19 -9.38 12.26 -7.69
C ASP A 19 -10.84 12.55 -8.03
N ALA A 20 -11.74 11.58 -7.81
CA ALA A 20 -13.18 11.78 -7.95
C ALA A 20 -13.74 12.73 -6.89
N GLU A 21 -13.40 12.53 -5.62
CA GLU A 21 -13.84 13.37 -4.49
C GLU A 21 -13.31 14.80 -4.63
N THR A 22 -12.06 14.98 -5.07
CA THR A 22 -11.47 16.30 -5.31
C THR A 22 -12.17 17.05 -6.44
N ARG A 23 -12.52 16.37 -7.55
CA ARG A 23 -13.31 16.97 -8.63
C ARG A 23 -14.73 17.32 -8.20
N ALA A 24 -15.36 16.46 -7.39
CA ALA A 24 -16.67 16.74 -6.82
C ALA A 24 -16.63 17.97 -5.91
N ALA A 25 -15.63 18.07 -5.02
CA ALA A 25 -15.42 19.25 -4.17
C ALA A 25 -15.28 20.53 -4.99
N GLN A 26 -14.47 20.52 -6.05
CA GLN A 26 -14.32 21.68 -6.92
C GLN A 26 -15.63 22.07 -7.60
N THR A 27 -16.37 21.09 -8.10
CA THR A 27 -17.69 21.32 -8.73
C THR A 27 -18.67 21.98 -7.75
N GLU A 28 -18.67 21.54 -6.49
CA GLU A 28 -19.53 22.11 -5.46
C GLU A 28 -19.08 23.52 -5.05
N ARG A 29 -17.76 23.81 -5.01
CA ARG A 29 -17.24 25.17 -4.82
C ARG A 29 -17.68 26.12 -5.94
N ASP A 30 -17.59 25.69 -7.19
CA ASP A 30 -17.99 26.50 -8.35
C ASP A 30 -19.50 26.83 -8.30
N LYS A 31 -20.33 25.87 -7.87
CA LYS A 31 -21.76 26.10 -7.63
C LYS A 31 -21.98 27.08 -6.48
N ALA A 32 -21.28 26.90 -5.35
CA ALA A 32 -21.39 27.80 -4.21
C ALA A 32 -21.07 29.25 -4.60
N ASP A 33 -20.02 29.46 -5.39
CA ASP A 33 -19.67 30.77 -5.93
C ASP A 33 -20.74 31.34 -6.86
N THR A 34 -21.31 30.51 -7.73
CA THR A 34 -22.41 30.92 -8.62
C THR A 34 -23.63 31.39 -7.82
N TYR A 35 -24.07 30.64 -6.81
CA TYR A 35 -25.19 31.03 -5.96
C TYR A 35 -24.89 32.26 -5.12
N ARG A 36 -23.65 32.41 -4.63
CA ARG A 36 -23.20 33.59 -3.90
C ARG A 36 -23.29 34.85 -4.76
N ILE A 37 -22.88 34.77 -6.03
CA ILE A 37 -23.00 35.89 -6.99
C ILE A 37 -24.47 36.26 -7.22
N ASN A 38 -25.36 35.27 -7.25
CA ASN A 38 -26.81 35.48 -7.39
C ASN A 38 -27.52 35.89 -6.09
N ALA A 39 -26.77 36.17 -5.02
CA ALA A 39 -27.28 36.51 -3.68
C ALA A 39 -28.18 35.43 -3.03
N ASP A 40 -28.10 34.17 -3.49
CA ASP A 40 -28.75 33.03 -2.85
C ASP A 40 -27.80 32.40 -1.82
N VAL A 41 -27.77 33.00 -0.63
CA VAL A 41 -26.85 32.64 0.45
C VAL A 41 -27.11 31.22 0.97
N ALA A 42 -28.37 30.78 1.00
CA ALA A 42 -28.73 29.46 1.52
C ALA A 42 -28.20 28.34 0.61
N GLN A 43 -28.37 28.48 -0.71
CA GLN A 43 -27.81 27.53 -1.68
C GLN A 43 -26.28 27.58 -1.70
N ALA A 44 -25.69 28.79 -1.63
CA ALA A 44 -24.25 28.93 -1.56
C ALA A 44 -23.64 28.18 -0.37
N GLN A 45 -24.25 28.29 0.82
CA GLN A 45 -23.80 27.58 2.02
C GLN A 45 -23.94 26.06 1.87
N ALA A 46 -25.06 25.57 1.33
CA ALA A 46 -25.28 24.13 1.15
C ALA A 46 -24.22 23.49 0.23
N HIS A 47 -23.86 24.17 -0.85
CA HIS A 47 -22.81 23.72 -1.77
C HIS A 47 -21.41 23.82 -1.16
N ALA A 48 -21.12 24.87 -0.38
CA ALA A 48 -19.86 24.98 0.36
C ALA A 48 -19.69 23.83 1.37
N ASP A 49 -20.76 23.50 2.12
CA ASP A 49 -20.74 22.37 3.06
C ASP A 49 -20.57 21.02 2.35
N ALA A 50 -21.15 20.87 1.16
CA ALA A 50 -20.97 19.67 0.34
C ALA A 50 -19.51 19.53 -0.13
N ALA A 51 -18.87 20.62 -0.57
CA ALA A 51 -17.46 20.62 -0.94
C ALA A 51 -16.56 20.18 0.21
N ILE A 52 -16.80 20.71 1.42
CA ILE A 52 -16.07 20.32 2.64
C ILE A 52 -16.21 18.82 2.92
N LYS A 53 -17.40 18.25 2.75
CA LYS A 53 -17.62 16.79 2.94
C LYS A 53 -16.80 15.95 1.96
N HIS A 54 -16.73 16.36 0.69
CA HIS A 54 -15.92 15.69 -0.32
C HIS A 54 -14.42 15.77 0.02
N GLU A 55 -13.94 16.93 0.46
CA GLU A 55 -12.55 17.12 0.90
C GLU A 55 -12.21 16.26 2.12
N GLN A 56 -13.10 16.18 3.11
CA GLN A 56 -12.92 15.33 4.28
C GLN A 56 -12.80 13.85 3.90
N LYS A 57 -13.61 13.37 2.94
CA LYS A 57 -13.49 12.01 2.42
C LYS A 57 -12.16 11.77 1.71
N ALA A 58 -11.72 12.72 0.89
CA ALA A 58 -10.41 12.64 0.23
C ALA A 58 -9.27 12.53 1.25
N LEU A 59 -9.31 13.32 2.34
CA LEU A 59 -8.33 13.24 3.43
C LEU A 59 -8.37 11.88 4.16
N GLN A 60 -9.56 11.33 4.40
CA GLN A 60 -9.68 9.99 4.98
C GLN A 60 -9.06 8.92 4.08
N LEU A 61 -9.31 8.98 2.78
CA LEU A 61 -8.71 8.08 1.79
C LEU A 61 -7.18 8.21 1.74
N GLN A 62 -6.64 9.42 1.81
CA GLN A 62 -5.19 9.65 1.89
C GLN A 62 -4.58 8.99 3.13
N SER A 63 -5.25 9.09 4.28
CA SER A 63 -4.85 8.39 5.51
C SER A 63 -4.87 6.87 5.32
N THR A 64 -5.91 6.33 4.69
CA THR A 64 -6.00 4.90 4.35
C THR A 64 -4.85 4.46 3.43
N ILE A 65 -4.49 5.26 2.41
CA ILE A 65 -3.34 4.96 1.53
C ILE A 65 -2.04 4.91 2.34
N ALA A 66 -1.82 5.86 3.26
CA ALA A 66 -0.62 5.86 4.08
C ALA A 66 -0.51 4.60 4.95
N GLN A 67 -1.63 4.11 5.51
CA GLN A 67 -1.68 2.85 6.25
C GLN A 67 -1.35 1.65 5.35
N LEU A 68 -1.93 1.60 4.14
CA LEU A 68 -1.67 0.55 3.16
C LEU A 68 -0.21 0.51 2.71
N MET A 69 0.43 1.67 2.52
CA MET A 69 1.85 1.74 2.20
C MET A 69 2.72 1.20 3.34
N ASN A 70 2.35 1.47 4.60
CA ASN A 70 3.05 0.91 5.75
C ASN A 70 2.89 -0.62 5.81
N GLU A 71 1.67 -1.13 5.60
CA GLU A 71 1.39 -2.57 5.51
C GLU A 71 2.22 -3.23 4.40
N GLN A 72 2.30 -2.61 3.22
CA GLN A 72 3.12 -3.10 2.11
C GLN A 72 4.61 -3.17 2.49
N GLN A 73 5.16 -2.12 3.11
CA GLN A 73 6.56 -2.09 3.51
C GLN A 73 6.88 -3.18 4.55
N GLN A 74 5.97 -3.44 5.48
CA GLN A 74 6.11 -4.52 6.45
C GLN A 74 6.13 -5.89 5.75
N LEU A 75 5.22 -6.14 4.81
CA LEU A 75 5.21 -7.39 4.04
C LEU A 75 6.47 -7.57 3.20
N GLN A 76 6.97 -6.51 2.56
CA GLN A 76 8.24 -6.55 1.83
C GLN A 76 9.42 -6.91 2.74
N SER A 77 9.46 -6.34 3.95
CA SER A 77 10.50 -6.65 4.93
C SER A 77 10.43 -8.10 5.41
N GLN A 78 9.20 -8.63 5.61
CA GLN A 78 9.00 -10.04 5.96
C GLN A 78 9.46 -10.97 4.84
N LEU A 79 9.17 -10.65 3.57
CA LEU A 79 9.64 -11.44 2.43
C LEU A 79 11.16 -11.47 2.35
N ALA A 80 11.82 -10.32 2.50
CA ALA A 80 13.29 -10.26 2.50
C ALA A 80 13.91 -11.14 3.61
N ASN A 81 13.32 -11.13 4.81
CA ASN A 81 13.77 -11.99 5.91
C ASN A 81 13.57 -13.48 5.59
N LEU A 82 12.44 -13.86 5.00
CA LEU A 82 12.17 -15.24 4.61
C LEU A 82 13.12 -15.70 3.50
N ASP A 83 13.42 -14.85 2.51
CA ASP A 83 14.40 -15.16 1.47
C ASP A 83 15.80 -15.34 2.05
N GLN A 84 16.20 -14.50 3.01
CA GLN A 84 17.47 -14.66 3.72
C GLN A 84 17.51 -15.98 4.51
N GLN A 85 16.45 -16.31 5.25
CA GLN A 85 16.35 -17.57 6.00
C GLN A 85 16.45 -18.78 5.06
N LYS A 86 15.73 -18.74 3.94
CA LYS A 86 15.79 -19.79 2.92
C LYS A 86 17.21 -19.98 2.40
N ASN A 87 17.90 -18.88 2.07
CA ASN A 87 19.28 -18.94 1.58
C ASN A 87 20.24 -19.50 2.63
N GLN A 88 20.06 -19.12 3.90
CA GLN A 88 20.86 -19.66 4.99
C GLN A 88 20.67 -21.18 5.13
N VAL A 89 19.43 -21.66 5.07
CA VAL A 89 19.15 -23.11 5.12
C VAL A 89 19.83 -23.85 3.98
N VAL A 90 19.84 -23.29 2.76
CA VAL A 90 20.55 -23.90 1.62
C VAL A 90 22.05 -23.99 1.89
N ILE A 91 22.67 -22.91 2.35
CA ILE A 91 24.10 -22.88 2.69
C ILE A 91 24.44 -23.91 3.77
N ASP A 92 23.64 -23.97 4.84
CA ASP A 92 23.86 -24.91 5.95
C ASP A 92 23.75 -26.36 5.45
N LYS A 93 22.79 -26.65 4.57
CA LYS A 93 22.64 -27.99 3.97
C LYS A 93 23.76 -28.34 3.00
N ASP A 94 24.23 -27.40 2.20
CA ASP A 94 25.39 -27.64 1.31
C ASP A 94 26.66 -27.91 2.13
N ALA A 95 26.83 -27.24 3.26
CA ALA A 95 27.93 -27.50 4.20
C ALA A 95 27.82 -28.87 4.86
N GLU A 96 26.62 -29.27 5.32
CA GLU A 96 26.37 -30.62 5.84
C GLU A 96 26.68 -31.70 4.80
N LEU A 97 26.23 -31.53 3.56
CA LEU A 97 26.50 -32.47 2.46
C LEU A 97 28.00 -32.60 2.18
N SER A 98 28.73 -31.49 2.14
CA SER A 98 30.19 -31.50 1.95
C SER A 98 30.93 -32.25 3.06
N GLN A 99 30.44 -32.16 4.30
CA GLN A 99 30.99 -32.93 5.43
C GLN A 99 30.73 -34.43 5.27
N ILE A 100 29.52 -34.80 4.83
CA ILE A 100 29.16 -36.20 4.56
C ILE A 100 30.03 -36.77 3.43
N ASP A 101 30.21 -36.03 2.34
CA ASP A 101 31.07 -36.44 1.22
C ASP A 101 32.52 -36.68 1.69
N SER A 102 33.08 -35.79 2.51
CA SER A 102 34.41 -35.99 3.10
C SER A 102 34.49 -37.24 4.00
N GLN A 103 33.43 -37.57 4.74
CA GLN A 103 33.38 -38.79 5.54
C GLN A 103 33.30 -40.04 4.66
N ILE A 104 32.51 -40.00 3.57
CA ILE A 104 32.41 -41.07 2.58
C ILE A 104 33.77 -41.34 1.94
N ASP A 105 34.50 -40.30 1.53
CA ASP A 105 35.82 -40.44 0.91
C ASP A 105 36.84 -41.10 1.85
N LYS A 106 36.84 -40.71 3.13
CA LYS A 106 37.66 -41.33 4.18
C LYS A 106 37.35 -42.83 4.34
N ILE A 107 36.07 -43.21 4.30
CA ILE A 107 35.65 -44.63 4.40
C ILE A 107 36.04 -45.41 3.15
N ARG A 108 35.96 -44.80 1.97
CA ARG A 108 36.31 -45.42 0.67
C ARG A 108 37.82 -45.58 0.48
N GLY A 109 38.65 -45.02 1.36
CA GLY A 109 40.11 -45.08 1.25
C GLY A 109 40.67 -44.14 0.18
N GLY A 110 39.94 -43.07 -0.16
CA GLY A 110 40.45 -41.99 -1.00
C GLY A 110 41.29 -41.03 -0.18
N ALA A 111 42.62 -41.13 -0.32
CA ALA A 111 43.68 -40.35 0.34
C ALA A 111 43.64 -40.28 1.88
#